data_AF-A0A2M8NMH1-F1
#
_entry.id   AF-A0A2M8NMH1-F1
#
_cell.length_a   1.000
_cell.length_b   1.000
_cell.length_c   1.000
_cell.angle_alpha   90.00
_cell.angle_beta   90.00
_cell.angle_gamma   90.00
#
_symmetry.space_group_name_H-M   'P 1'
#
loop_
_entity.id
_entity.type
_entity.pdbx_description
1 polymer ?
#
loop_
_entity_poly.entity_id
_entity_poly.type
_entity_poly.pdbx_seq_one_letter_code
_entity_poly.pdbx_strand_id
1 'polypeptide(L)'
;ITSALLYIYSPFIGQTVPYILGDLPLLIASALMPFSLWSMGRVVICQNPLDKILLTLLCALLWLTHIELAIATYILLIAFLMMMTVIKRLSIWQIIGILSALALGLGLSSF
;
A
#
# COMPACT_ATOMS: atom_id res chain seq x y z
N ILE A 1 -9.31 -1.41 16.42
CA ILE A 1 -8.34 -1.56 17.54
C ILE A 1 -7.95 -3.04 17.72
N THR A 2 -8.92 -3.95 17.85
CA THR A 2 -8.67 -5.40 17.93
C THR A 2 -7.82 -5.95 16.77
N SER A 3 -8.09 -5.56 15.52
CA SER A 3 -7.28 -5.98 14.36
C SER A 3 -5.83 -5.47 14.41
N ALA A 4 -5.61 -4.27 14.95
CA ALA A 4 -4.26 -3.72 15.09
C ALA A 4 -3.45 -4.47 16.16
N LEU A 5 -4.11 -4.87 17.26
CA LEU A 5 -3.49 -5.71 18.28
C LEU A 5 -3.14 -7.10 17.73
N LEU A 6 -4.06 -7.75 17.01
CA LEU A 6 -3.80 -9.05 16.37
C LEU A 6 -2.61 -8.99 15.39
N TYR A 7 -2.46 -7.86 14.68
CA TYR A 7 -1.36 -7.65 13.77
C TYR A 7 -0.01 -7.48 14.50
N ILE A 8 0.05 -6.62 15.52
CA ILE A 8 1.28 -6.37 16.30
C ILE A 8 1.72 -7.63 17.06
N TYR A 9 0.77 -8.35 17.65
CA TYR A 9 1.04 -9.58 18.40
C TYR A 9 1.16 -10.83 17.51
N SER A 10 1.09 -10.68 16.18
CA SER A 10 1.39 -11.79 15.29
C SER A 10 2.84 -12.23 15.54
N PRO A 11 3.08 -13.54 15.80
CA PRO A 11 4.43 -14.04 16.08
C PRO A 11 5.40 -13.73 14.92
N PHE A 12 4.87 -13.59 13.70
CA PHE A 12 5.69 -13.23 12.56
C PHE A 12 6.29 -11.81 12.71
N ILE A 13 5.43 -10.82 12.99
CA ILE A 13 5.79 -9.40 13.01
C ILE A 13 6.48 -9.03 14.32
N GLY A 14 5.97 -9.55 15.44
CA GLY A 14 6.48 -9.23 16.77
C GLY A 14 7.74 -9.99 17.16
N GLN A 15 7.99 -11.18 16.60
CA GLN A 15 9.12 -12.02 17.01
C GLN A 15 10.06 -12.38 15.86
N THR A 16 9.57 -12.99 14.77
CA THR A 16 10.49 -13.53 13.75
C THR A 16 11.21 -12.47 12.95
N VAL A 17 10.53 -11.40 12.51
CA VAL A 17 11.16 -10.38 11.68
C VAL A 17 12.24 -9.59 12.44
N PRO A 18 11.95 -9.01 13.63
CA PRO A 18 12.95 -8.19 14.33
C PRO A 18 14.04 -9.00 15.05
N TYR A 19 13.72 -10.16 15.64
CA TYR A 19 14.66 -10.85 16.53
C TYR A 19 15.31 -12.10 15.93
N ILE A 20 14.66 -12.77 14.97
CA ILE A 20 15.20 -13.99 14.35
C ILE A 20 15.88 -13.65 13.03
N LEU A 21 15.21 -12.89 12.16
CA LEU A 21 15.74 -12.48 10.86
C LEU A 21 16.61 -11.22 10.96
N GLY A 22 16.33 -10.34 11.93
CA GLY A 22 17.02 -9.04 12.04
C GLY A 22 16.74 -8.11 10.84
N ASP A 23 15.68 -8.39 10.08
CA ASP A 23 15.39 -7.73 8.81
C ASP A 23 14.49 -6.50 9.03
N LEU A 24 15.15 -5.38 9.31
CA LEU A 24 14.51 -4.06 9.45
C LEU A 24 13.72 -3.64 8.21
N PRO A 25 14.25 -3.78 6.96
CA PRO A 25 13.48 -3.52 5.75
C PRO A 25 12.15 -4.28 5.68
N LEU A 26 12.17 -5.58 6.00
CA LEU A 26 10.97 -6.42 6.01
C LEU A 26 9.95 -5.95 7.07
N LEU A 27 10.41 -5.54 8.25
CA LEU A 27 9.55 -4.98 9.30
C LEU A 27 8.84 -3.72 8.80
N ILE A 28 9.59 -2.78 8.22
CA ILE A 28 9.06 -1.51 7.70
C ILE A 28 8.08 -1.78 6.56
N ALA A 29 8.44 -2.65 5.61
CA ALA A 29 7.58 -3.02 4.49
C ALA A 29 6.27 -3.68 4.96
N SER A 30 6.35 -4.53 6.00
CA SER A 30 5.18 -5.16 6.58
C SER A 30 4.18 -4.13 7.11
N ALA A 31 4.65 -3.06 7.77
CA ALA A 31 3.83 -1.98 8.30
C ALA A 31 3.31 -1.03 7.21
N LEU A 32 4.09 -0.81 6.15
CA LEU A 32 3.69 0.01 5.00
C LEU A 32 2.56 -0.62 4.19
N MET A 33 2.52 -1.95 4.11
CA MET A 33 1.49 -2.69 3.37
C MET A 33 0.04 -2.38 3.81
N PRO A 34 -0.37 -2.54 5.08
CA PRO A 34 -1.72 -2.20 5.51
C PRO A 34 -1.98 -0.69 5.40
N PHE A 35 -0.94 0.14 5.52
CA PHE A 35 -1.07 1.58 5.40
C PHE A 35 -1.35 2.03 3.96
N SER A 36 -0.76 1.39 2.96
CA SER A 36 -1.05 1.66 1.54
C SER A 36 -2.47 1.25 1.16
N LEU A 37 -2.96 0.11 1.67
CA LEU A 37 -4.34 -0.32 1.49
C LEU A 37 -5.34 0.65 2.13
N TRP A 38 -5.04 1.16 3.32
CA TRP A 38 -5.86 2.17 3.98
C TRP A 38 -5.89 3.48 3.19
N SER A 39 -4.73 3.95 2.71
CA SER A 39 -4.63 5.15 1.87
C SER A 39 -5.45 5.01 0.59
N MET A 40 -5.42 3.84 -0.06
CA MET A 40 -6.22 3.57 -1.25
C MET A 40 -7.73 3.65 -0.95
N GLY A 41 -8.18 3.08 0.16
CA GLY A 41 -9.57 3.20 0.61
C GLY A 41 -9.98 4.66 0.81
N ARG A 42 -9.09 5.48 1.39
CA ARG A 42 -9.32 6.92 1.53
C ARG A 42 -9.39 7.67 0.21
N VAL A 43 -8.51 7.36 -0.75
CA VAL A 43 -8.55 7.98 -2.08
C VAL A 43 -9.91 7.73 -2.75
N VAL A 44 -10.49 6.54 -2.59
CA VAL A 44 -11.81 6.19 -3.14
C VAL A 44 -12.94 6.91 -2.42
N ILE A 45 -12.92 6.99 -1.09
CA ILE A 45 -14.02 7.54 -0.29
C ILE A 45 -13.97 9.07 -0.22
N CYS A 46 -12.82 9.64 0.13
CA CYS A 46 -12.68 11.06 0.44
C CYS A 46 -12.34 11.91 -0.79
N GLN A 47 -11.82 11.30 -1.86
CA GLN A 47 -11.46 11.96 -3.14
C GLN A 47 -10.49 13.15 -3.01
N ASN A 48 -9.81 13.29 -1.87
CA ASN A 48 -8.86 14.37 -1.62
C ASN A 48 -7.56 14.16 -2.40
N PRO A 49 -6.96 15.21 -2.97
CA PRO A 49 -5.69 15.10 -3.71
C PRO A 49 -4.52 14.72 -2.80
N LEU A 50 -4.55 15.12 -1.53
CA LEU A 50 -3.51 14.76 -0.54
C LEU A 50 -3.42 13.25 -0.32
N ASP A 51 -4.55 12.53 -0.37
CA ASP A 51 -4.58 11.08 -0.20
C ASP A 51 -3.90 10.35 -1.37
N LYS A 52 -3.91 10.95 -2.57
CA LYS A 52 -3.18 10.43 -3.75
C LYS A 52 -1.68 10.60 -3.59
N ILE A 53 -1.24 11.77 -3.13
CA ILE A 53 0.18 12.04 -2.85
C ILE A 53 0.70 11.06 -1.79
N LEU A 54 -0.09 10.85 -0.74
CA LEU A 54 0.24 9.90 0.33
C LEU A 54 0.35 8.47 -0.23
N LEU A 55 -0.61 8.03 -1.05
CA LEU A 55 -0.55 6.72 -1.70
C LEU A 55 0.70 6.56 -2.58
N THR A 56 1.03 7.57 -3.40
CA THR A 56 2.23 7.58 -4.24
C THR A 56 3.50 7.43 -3.40
N LEU A 57 3.61 8.17 -2.30
CA LEU A 57 4.76 8.14 -1.40
C LEU A 57 4.89 6.76 -0.71
N LEU A 58 3.78 6.16 -0.28
CA LEU A 58 3.79 4.82 0.30
C LEU A 58 4.20 3.74 -0.71
N CYS A 59 3.74 3.85 -1.96
CA CYS A 59 4.18 2.97 -3.04
C CYS A 59 5.68 3.10 -3.30
N ALA A 60 6.22 4.33 -3.33
CA ALA A 60 7.65 4.56 -3.50
C ALA A 60 8.46 3.95 -2.34
N LEU A 61 8.03 4.16 -1.08
CA LEU A 61 8.68 3.56 0.09
C LEU A 61 8.64 2.03 0.06
N LEU A 62 7.53 1.42 -0.38
CA LEU A 62 7.43 -0.04 -0.49
C LEU A 62 8.43 -0.60 -1.51
N TRP A 63 8.56 0.05 -2.66
CA TRP A 63 9.53 -0.32 -3.68
C TRP A 63 10.98 -0.17 -3.21
N LEU A 64 11.26 0.84 -2.39
CA LEU A 64 12.59 1.05 -1.81
C LEU A 64 12.93 0.06 -0.69
N THR A 65 11.93 -0.41 0.06
CA THR A 65 12.14 -1.25 1.25
C THR A 65 12.18 -2.73 0.93
N HIS A 66 11.20 -3.27 0.20
CA HIS A 66 11.15 -4.70 -0.10
C HIS A 66 10.36 -4.99 -1.38
N ILE A 67 11.07 -5.38 -2.44
CA ILE A 67 10.47 -5.53 -3.79
C ILE A 67 9.36 -6.57 -3.84
N GLU A 68 9.49 -7.69 -3.12
CA GLU A 68 8.49 -8.75 -3.11
C GLU A 68 7.14 -8.29 -2.53
N LEU A 69 7.18 -7.53 -1.43
CA LEU A 69 5.99 -6.95 -0.81
C LEU A 69 5.43 -5.80 -1.64
N ALA A 70 6.27 -5.04 -2.33
CA ALA A 70 5.85 -4.03 -3.28
C ALA A 70 5.02 -4.63 -4.43
N ILE A 71 5.47 -5.76 -4.99
CA ILE A 71 4.74 -6.47 -6.05
C ILE A 71 3.39 -6.99 -5.51
N ALA A 72 3.39 -7.65 -4.35
CA ALA A 72 2.17 -8.18 -3.74
C ALA A 72 1.13 -7.07 -3.47
N THR A 73 1.58 -5.91 -2.97
CA THR A 73 0.71 -4.75 -2.74
C THR A 73 0.19 -4.14 -4.03
N TYR A 74 1.00 -4.03 -5.07
CA TYR A 74 0.54 -3.57 -6.39
C TYR A 74 -0.55 -4.48 -6.97
N ILE A 75 -0.38 -5.80 -6.90
CA ILE A 75 -1.38 -6.76 -7.37
C ILE A 75 -2.70 -6.57 -6.62
N LEU A 76 -2.65 -6.45 -5.28
CA LEU A 76 -3.82 -6.18 -4.45
C LEU A 76 -4.51 -4.86 -4.81
N LEU A 77 -3.75 -3.79 -5.02
CA LEU A 77 -4.28 -2.48 -5.37
C LEU A 77 -4.97 -2.51 -6.74
N ILE A 78 -4.39 -3.19 -7.74
CA ILE A 78 -4.99 -3.38 -9.06
C ILE A 78 -6.28 -4.20 -8.96
N ALA A 79 -6.26 -5.31 -8.22
CA ALA A 79 -7.43 -6.16 -8.01
C ALA A 79 -8.57 -5.38 -7.32
N PHE A 80 -8.25 -4.57 -6.31
CA PHE A 80 -9.20 -3.71 -5.62
C PHE A 80 -9.80 -2.65 -6.56
N LEU A 81 -8.97 -2.04 -7.41
CA LEU A 81 -9.42 -1.07 -8.40
C LEU A 81 -10.36 -1.72 -9.43
N MET A 82 -10.00 -2.91 -9.94
CA MET A 82 -10.83 -3.72 -10.83
C MET A 82 -12.20 -4.02 -10.21
N MET A 83 -12.23 -4.47 -8.95
CA MET A 83 -13.47 -4.74 -8.22
C MET A 83 -14.35 -3.48 -8.13
N MET A 84 -13.76 -2.32 -7.81
CA MET A 84 -14.50 -1.06 -7.69
C MET A 84 -15.02 -0.55 -9.04
N THR A 85 -14.33 -0.83 -10.15
CA THR A 85 -14.84 -0.57 -11.50
C THR A 85 -16.03 -1.46 -11.87
N VAL A 86 -16.00 -2.75 -11.52
CA VAL A 86 -17.12 -3.68 -11.78
C VAL A 86 -18.37 -3.25 -11.01
N ILE A 87 -18.20 -2.78 -9.77
CA ILE A 87 -19.29 -2.26 -8.93
C ILE A 87 -19.76 -0.85 -9.40
N LYS A 88 -19.17 -0.29 -10.46
CA LYS A 88 -19.43 1.07 -11.01
C LYS A 88 -19.41 2.16 -9.95
N ARG A 89 -18.59 1.99 -8.91
CA ARG A 89 -18.49 2.94 -7.79
C ARG A 89 -17.51 4.09 -8.08
N LEU A 90 -16.75 4.00 -9.17
CA LEU A 90 -15.68 4.93 -9.53
C LEU A 90 -15.96 5.59 -10.88
N SER A 91 -15.63 6.88 -10.95
CA SER A 91 -15.60 7.64 -12.20
C SER A 91 -14.28 7.40 -12.94
N ILE A 92 -14.28 7.49 -14.28
CA ILE A 92 -13.09 7.26 -15.11
C ILE A 92 -11.93 8.19 -14.76
N TRP A 93 -12.24 9.42 -14.33
CA TRP A 93 -11.26 10.42 -13.87
C TRP A 93 -10.53 9.99 -12.58
N GLN A 94 -11.20 9.21 -11.73
CA GLN A 94 -10.61 8.71 -10.49
C GLN A 94 -9.68 7.53 -10.77
N ILE A 95 -10.07 6.66 -11.70
CA ILE A 95 -9.25 5.53 -12.16
C ILE A 95 -7.93 6.04 -12.74
N ILE A 96 -8.00 7.01 -13.65
CA ILE A 96 -6.81 7.64 -14.24
C ILE A 96 -5.94 8.27 -13.16
N GLY A 97 -6.54 8.96 -12.19
CA GLY A 97 -5.80 9.58 -11.09
C GLY A 97 -5.13 8.61 -10.13
N ILE A 98 -5.67 7.40 -9.95
CA ILE A 98 -5.03 6.36 -9.14
C ILE A 98 -3.93 5.65 -9.94
N LEU A 99 -4.18 5.37 -11.22
CA LEU A 99 -3.16 4.78 -12.11
C LEU A 99 -1.95 5.69 -12.25
N SER A 100 -2.15 7.01 -12.37
CA SER A 100 -1.04 7.96 -12.40
C SER A 100 -0.29 7.99 -11.07
N ALA A 101 -0.98 7.92 -9.93
CA ALA A 101 -0.36 7.85 -8.61
C ALA A 101 0.52 6.59 -8.44
N LEU A 102 0.06 5.44 -8.96
CA LEU A 102 0.83 4.19 -8.99
C LEU A 102 2.04 4.27 -9.93
N ALA A 103 1.87 4.85 -11.12
CA ALA A 103 2.98 5.02 -12.07
C ALA A 103 4.05 5.98 -11.51
N LEU A 104 3.63 7.06 -10.86
CA LEU A 104 4.53 8.01 -10.20
C LEU A 104 5.28 7.38 -9.03
N GLY A 105 4.64 6.47 -8.28
CA GLY A 105 5.31 5.75 -7.19
C GLY A 105 6.48 4.91 -7.70
N LEU A 106 6.30 4.22 -8.83
CA LEU A 106 7.37 3.51 -9.52
C LEU A 106 8.47 4.47 -9.99
N GLY A 107 8.08 5.57 -10.64
CA GLY A 107 9.02 6.58 -11.14
C GLY A 107 9.89 7.18 -10.03
N LEU A 108 9.30 7.52 -8.89
CA LEU A 108 10.02 8.06 -7.73
C LEU A 108 10.98 7.06 -7.09
N SER A 109 10.69 5.76 -7.16
CA SER A 109 11.59 4.73 -6.64
C SER A 109 12.81 4.46 -7.52
N SER A 110 12.80 4.94 -8.78
CA SER A 110 13.87 4.68 -9.75
C SER A 110 15.02 5.70 -9.69
N PHE A 111 14.86 6.80 -8.95
CA PHE A 111 15.88 7.85 -8.76
C PHE A 111 16.51 7.72 -7.37
#